data_AF-A0A4Y7TPK2-F1
#
_entry.id   AF-A0A4Y7TPK2-F1
#
_cell.length_a   1.000
_cell.length_b   1.000
_cell.length_c   1.000
_cell.angle_alpha   90.00
_cell.angle_beta   90.00
_cell.angle_gamma   90.00
#
_symmetry.space_group_name_H-M   'P 1'
#
loop_
_entity.id
_entity.type
_entity.pdbx_description
1 polymer ?
#
loop_
_entity_poly.entity_id
_entity_poly.type
_entity_poly.pdbx_seq_one_letter_code
_entity_poly.pdbx_strand_id
1 'polypeptide(L)'
;GRTQYHAMVQGMPKTIENKLATMINKIMWNNKPAGVNHDMARLPFKQGGKKVLDITIRNKAINMTRLTCYLADTPTCPIWAYMANDLIAKDIPKTSGIWDCATIRNIFLQTWRTHKQGARSKLPLSIRNMINTGLEMGVTFCPPIVTKTLRAGQPLWFNEHQDPNNTTKTPDTGARAECLQRIHRVYMMGDLTIFIHNHPYHQHEPKTLAQHQTEGSETCECTLCELYTARGCADPEGCRHRAAKIMNTLLPKWNQPLRDLIPTDCKSN
;
A
#
# COMPACT_ATOMS: atom_id res chain seq x y z
N GLY A 1 -17.81 -23.99 -15.65
CA GLY A 1 -16.36 -23.90 -15.36
C GLY A 1 -15.65 -22.88 -16.25
N ARG A 2 -15.49 -23.16 -17.55
CA ARG A 2 -14.62 -22.38 -18.46
C ARG A 2 -14.84 -20.87 -18.46
N THR A 3 -16.08 -20.39 -18.54
CA THR A 3 -16.36 -18.93 -18.54
C THR A 3 -15.98 -18.24 -17.24
N GLN A 4 -16.16 -18.91 -16.09
CA GLN A 4 -15.73 -18.41 -14.79
C GLN A 4 -14.20 -18.31 -14.72
N TYR A 5 -13.51 -19.35 -15.19
CA TYR A 5 -12.06 -19.39 -15.24
C TYR A 5 -11.49 -18.25 -16.12
N HIS A 6 -12.01 -18.05 -17.33
CA HIS A 6 -11.57 -16.95 -18.19
C HIS A 6 -11.87 -15.58 -17.58
N ALA A 7 -13.05 -15.39 -17.00
CA ALA A 7 -13.39 -14.15 -16.30
C ALA A 7 -12.43 -13.88 -15.13
N MET A 8 -12.05 -14.92 -14.39
CA MET A 8 -11.09 -14.82 -13.30
C MET A 8 -9.68 -14.48 -13.77
N VAL A 9 -9.18 -15.15 -14.81
CA VAL A 9 -7.79 -15.01 -15.27
C VAL A 9 -7.58 -13.73 -16.07
N GLN A 10 -8.46 -13.44 -17.03
CA GLN A 10 -8.29 -12.36 -18.01
C GLN A 10 -9.18 -11.14 -17.70
N GLY A 11 -10.15 -11.29 -16.80
CA GLY A 11 -11.22 -10.32 -16.64
C GLY A 11 -12.34 -10.53 -17.68
N MET A 12 -13.51 -9.95 -17.42
CA MET A 12 -14.61 -9.93 -18.37
C MET A 12 -14.77 -8.51 -18.93
N PRO A 13 -14.57 -8.29 -20.24
CA PRO A 13 -14.88 -7.01 -20.87
C PRO A 13 -16.37 -6.68 -20.73
N LYS A 14 -16.70 -5.40 -20.56
CA LYS A 14 -18.08 -4.96 -20.35
C LYS A 14 -19.01 -5.32 -21.52
N THR A 15 -18.49 -5.37 -22.74
CA THR A 15 -19.22 -5.81 -23.93
C THR A 15 -19.68 -7.26 -23.83
N ILE A 16 -18.83 -8.16 -23.31
CA ILE A 16 -19.16 -9.57 -23.10
C ILE A 16 -20.11 -9.72 -21.92
N GLU A 17 -19.89 -8.98 -20.83
CA GLU A 17 -20.78 -8.95 -19.67
C GLU A 17 -22.21 -8.56 -20.07
N ASN A 18 -22.36 -7.47 -20.82
CA ASN A 18 -23.66 -6.99 -21.30
C ASN A 18 -24.32 -8.02 -22.23
N LYS A 19 -23.56 -8.61 -23.17
CA LYS A 19 -24.08 -9.66 -24.06
C LYS A 19 -24.60 -10.87 -23.29
N LEU A 20 -23.86 -11.32 -22.27
CA LEU A 20 -24.28 -12.44 -21.43
C LEU A 20 -25.52 -12.07 -20.60
N ALA A 21 -25.61 -10.84 -20.08
CA ALA A 21 -26.80 -10.37 -19.37
C ALA A 21 -28.04 -10.38 -20.28
N THR A 22 -27.89 -9.91 -21.53
CA THR A 22 -28.95 -9.98 -22.55
C THR A 22 -29.33 -11.43 -22.86
N MET A 23 -28.36 -12.33 -23.01
CA MET A 23 -28.62 -13.76 -23.26
C MET A 23 -29.38 -14.41 -22.10
N ILE A 24 -28.99 -14.16 -20.85
CA ILE A 24 -29.72 -14.66 -19.67
C ILE A 24 -31.17 -14.19 -19.71
N ASN A 25 -31.40 -12.90 -19.99
CA ASN A 25 -32.76 -12.38 -20.08
C ASN A 25 -33.57 -13.02 -21.19
N LYS A 26 -33.00 -13.19 -22.39
CA LYS A 26 -33.66 -13.87 -23.51
C LYS A 26 -34.05 -15.31 -23.16
N ILE A 27 -33.16 -16.04 -22.50
CA ILE A 27 -33.42 -17.42 -22.06
C ILE A 27 -34.51 -17.45 -20.99
N MET A 28 -34.41 -16.60 -19.97
CA MET A 28 -35.38 -16.56 -18.86
C MET A 28 -36.81 -16.25 -19.31
N TRP A 29 -36.95 -15.50 -20.41
CA TRP A 29 -38.25 -15.07 -20.96
C TRP A 29 -38.60 -15.75 -22.28
N ASN A 30 -37.88 -16.80 -22.72
CA ASN A 30 -38.12 -17.49 -24.00
C ASN A 30 -38.26 -16.53 -25.20
N ASN A 31 -37.33 -15.57 -25.31
CA ASN A 31 -37.34 -14.48 -26.29
C ASN A 31 -38.55 -13.52 -26.24
N LYS A 32 -39.38 -13.60 -25.19
CA LYS A 32 -40.46 -12.64 -24.94
C LYS A 32 -39.97 -11.43 -24.14
N PRO A 33 -40.72 -10.31 -24.15
CA PRO A 33 -40.46 -9.20 -23.25
C PRO A 33 -40.42 -9.64 -21.79
N ALA A 34 -39.56 -9.01 -20.99
CA ALA A 34 -39.43 -9.34 -19.58
C ALA A 34 -40.73 -9.04 -18.84
N GLY A 35 -41.31 -10.06 -18.20
CA GLY A 35 -42.57 -9.91 -17.45
C GLY A 35 -42.39 -9.23 -16.09
N VAL A 36 -41.17 -9.15 -15.57
CA VAL A 36 -40.83 -8.41 -14.35
C VAL A 36 -39.49 -7.68 -14.53
N ASN A 37 -39.27 -6.65 -13.73
CA ASN A 37 -37.98 -5.96 -13.65
C ASN A 37 -36.84 -6.96 -13.29
N HIS A 38 -35.66 -6.74 -13.86
CA HIS A 38 -34.44 -7.50 -13.56
C HIS A 38 -34.11 -7.59 -12.08
N ASP A 39 -34.31 -6.51 -11.31
CA ASP A 39 -34.03 -6.52 -9.89
C ASP A 39 -34.96 -7.47 -9.14
N MET A 40 -36.25 -7.48 -9.49
CA MET A 40 -37.22 -8.44 -8.97
C MET A 40 -36.88 -9.88 -9.38
N ALA A 41 -36.47 -10.09 -10.64
CA ALA A 41 -36.10 -11.42 -11.14
C ALA A 41 -34.89 -12.02 -10.40
N ARG A 42 -33.97 -11.18 -9.92
CA ARG A 42 -32.77 -11.58 -9.16
C ARG A 42 -33.08 -12.04 -7.73
N LEU A 43 -34.20 -11.61 -7.14
CA LEU A 43 -34.54 -11.94 -5.76
C LEU A 43 -34.80 -13.45 -5.58
N PRO A 44 -34.68 -13.97 -4.34
CA PRO A 44 -35.04 -15.35 -4.01
C PRO A 44 -36.52 -15.65 -4.25
N PHE A 45 -36.86 -16.93 -4.44
CA PHE A 45 -38.24 -17.39 -4.63
C PHE A 45 -39.18 -16.95 -3.50
N LYS A 46 -38.69 -16.93 -2.26
CA LYS A 46 -39.47 -16.48 -1.09
C LYS A 46 -39.93 -15.02 -1.15
N GLN A 47 -39.25 -14.20 -1.96
CA GLN A 47 -39.57 -12.78 -2.15
C GLN A 47 -40.27 -12.55 -3.51
N GLY A 48 -40.79 -13.61 -4.14
CA GLY A 48 -41.45 -13.53 -5.46
C GLY A 48 -40.48 -13.40 -6.64
N GLY A 49 -39.17 -13.53 -6.41
CA GLY A 49 -38.17 -13.50 -7.47
C GLY A 49 -37.95 -14.86 -8.13
N LYS A 50 -37.11 -14.87 -9.18
CA LYS A 50 -36.76 -16.07 -9.96
C LYS A 50 -35.33 -16.57 -9.72
N LYS A 51 -34.60 -15.95 -8.77
CA LYS A 51 -33.20 -16.24 -8.46
C LYS A 51 -32.30 -16.17 -9.69
N VAL A 52 -32.55 -15.21 -10.58
CA VAL A 52 -31.78 -15.02 -11.81
C VAL A 52 -30.36 -14.55 -11.47
N LEU A 53 -29.37 -15.14 -12.13
CA LEU A 53 -27.96 -14.79 -11.93
C LEU A 53 -27.67 -13.35 -12.36
N ASP A 54 -27.12 -12.55 -11.44
CA ASP A 54 -26.50 -11.27 -11.78
C ASP A 54 -25.01 -11.46 -12.08
N ILE A 55 -24.65 -11.31 -13.36
CA ILE A 55 -23.27 -11.45 -13.82
C ILE A 55 -22.38 -10.33 -13.24
N THR A 56 -22.91 -9.13 -13.06
CA THR A 56 -22.14 -7.97 -12.56
C THR A 56 -21.68 -8.25 -11.13
N ILE A 57 -22.62 -8.63 -10.26
CA ILE A 57 -22.34 -8.97 -8.86
C ILE A 57 -21.44 -10.20 -8.77
N ARG A 58 -21.65 -11.22 -9.62
CA ARG A 58 -20.78 -12.38 -9.68
C ARG A 58 -19.34 -12.01 -10.07
N ASN A 59 -19.14 -11.15 -11.06
CA ASN A 59 -17.81 -10.70 -11.47
C ASN A 59 -17.12 -9.93 -10.33
N LYS A 60 -17.86 -9.09 -9.60
CA LYS A 60 -17.36 -8.42 -8.38
C LYS A 60 -16.97 -9.44 -7.30
N ALA A 61 -17.78 -10.47 -7.06
CA ALA A 61 -17.45 -11.53 -6.11
C ALA A 61 -16.18 -12.33 -6.50
N ILE A 62 -16.00 -12.62 -7.79
CA ILE A 62 -14.77 -13.25 -8.32
C ILE A 62 -13.57 -12.35 -8.05
N ASN A 63 -13.68 -11.05 -8.36
CA ASN A 63 -12.63 -10.07 -8.11
C ASN A 63 -12.30 -9.96 -6.62
N MET A 64 -13.31 -9.98 -5.75
CA MET A 64 -13.13 -9.92 -4.30
C MET A 64 -12.41 -11.18 -3.76
N THR A 65 -12.79 -12.37 -4.24
CA THR A 65 -12.11 -13.62 -3.90
C THR A 65 -10.63 -13.56 -4.30
N ARG A 66 -10.35 -13.05 -5.50
CA ARG A 66 -8.99 -12.88 -5.99
C ARG A 66 -8.21 -11.83 -5.19
N LEU A 67 -8.89 -10.75 -4.77
CA LEU A 67 -8.33 -9.72 -3.91
C LEU A 67 -7.95 -10.29 -2.54
N THR A 68 -8.77 -11.16 -1.96
CA THR A 68 -8.42 -11.87 -0.71
C THR A 68 -7.13 -12.68 -0.88
N CYS A 69 -6.96 -13.40 -2.00
CA CYS A 69 -5.71 -14.10 -2.28
C CYS A 69 -4.51 -13.14 -2.46
N TYR A 70 -4.72 -11.98 -3.08
CA TYR A 70 -3.68 -10.96 -3.26
C TYR A 70 -3.26 -10.31 -1.95
N LEU A 71 -4.19 -10.10 -1.02
CA LEU A 71 -3.95 -9.50 0.29
C LEU A 71 -3.50 -10.51 1.36
N ALA A 72 -3.37 -11.79 1.02
CA ALA A 72 -2.91 -12.80 1.95
C ALA A 72 -1.45 -12.57 2.38
N ASP A 73 -1.15 -12.86 3.63
CA ASP A 73 0.20 -12.73 4.20
C ASP A 73 1.19 -13.76 3.61
N THR A 74 2.49 -13.49 3.73
CA THR A 74 3.52 -14.50 3.40
C THR A 74 3.52 -15.59 4.49
N PRO A 75 3.54 -16.90 4.16
CA PRO A 75 3.83 -17.52 2.86
C PRO A 75 2.59 -17.91 2.03
N THR A 76 1.37 -17.58 2.46
CA THR A 76 0.13 -17.98 1.75
C THR A 76 -0.15 -17.11 0.52
N CYS A 77 0.54 -15.97 0.40
CA CYS A 77 0.51 -15.11 -0.76
C CYS A 77 0.97 -15.85 -2.03
N PRO A 78 0.13 -15.94 -3.08
CA PRO A 78 0.48 -16.65 -4.30
C PRO A 78 1.51 -15.89 -5.14
N ILE A 79 2.34 -16.61 -5.90
CA ILE A 79 3.43 -16.03 -6.73
C ILE A 79 2.92 -14.91 -7.65
N TRP A 80 1.73 -15.06 -8.23
CA TRP A 80 1.17 -14.07 -9.14
C TRP A 80 0.89 -12.71 -8.45
N ALA A 81 0.68 -12.68 -7.13
CA ALA A 81 0.45 -11.45 -6.39
C ALA A 81 1.72 -10.58 -6.35
N TYR A 82 2.90 -11.18 -6.22
CA TYR A 82 4.17 -10.45 -6.34
C TYR A 82 4.34 -9.85 -7.74
N MET A 83 4.03 -10.62 -8.79
CA MET A 83 4.03 -10.08 -10.17
C MET A 83 2.98 -8.97 -10.35
N ALA A 84 1.83 -9.08 -9.69
CA ALA A 84 0.81 -8.04 -9.73
C ALA A 84 1.31 -6.74 -9.07
N ASN A 85 2.01 -6.82 -7.92
CA ASN A 85 2.62 -5.65 -7.29
C ASN A 85 3.56 -4.91 -8.24
N ASP A 86 4.42 -5.64 -8.97
CA ASP A 86 5.34 -5.04 -9.94
C ASP A 86 4.61 -4.35 -11.10
N LEU A 87 3.53 -4.97 -11.60
CA LEU A 87 2.71 -4.38 -12.66
C LEU A 87 1.97 -3.13 -12.18
N ILE A 88 1.45 -3.17 -10.95
CA ILE A 88 0.76 -2.05 -10.29
C ILE A 88 1.74 -0.88 -10.10
N ALA A 89 2.95 -1.15 -9.61
CA ALA A 89 3.99 -0.15 -9.44
C ALA A 89 4.37 0.56 -10.75
N LYS A 90 4.40 -0.18 -11.87
CA LYS A 90 4.68 0.37 -13.20
C LYS A 90 3.53 1.19 -13.80
N ASP A 91 2.29 1.02 -13.31
CA ASP A 91 1.10 1.73 -13.82
C ASP A 91 0.74 3.00 -13.03
N ILE A 92 1.64 3.47 -12.16
CA ILE A 92 1.43 4.69 -11.39
C ILE A 92 1.52 5.92 -12.32
N PRO A 93 0.57 6.88 -12.24
CA PRO A 93 0.64 8.14 -12.97
C PRO A 93 1.87 8.96 -12.58
N LYS A 94 2.53 9.59 -13.56
CA LYS A 94 3.66 10.51 -13.30
C LYS A 94 3.26 11.69 -12.41
N THR A 95 1.98 12.08 -12.42
CA THR A 95 1.42 13.13 -11.58
C THR A 95 1.32 12.76 -10.10
N SER A 96 1.57 11.49 -9.73
CA SER A 96 1.56 11.04 -8.34
C SER A 96 2.67 11.64 -7.48
N GLY A 97 3.73 12.19 -8.11
CA GLY A 97 4.88 12.70 -7.38
C GLY A 97 5.67 11.59 -6.69
N ILE A 98 5.59 10.34 -7.16
CA ILE A 98 6.42 9.21 -6.72
C ILE A 98 7.64 9.09 -7.63
N TRP A 99 8.83 9.15 -7.05
CA TRP A 99 10.10 9.26 -7.78
C TRP A 99 10.92 7.98 -7.63
N ASP A 100 10.79 7.31 -6.47
CA ASP A 100 11.44 6.04 -6.20
C ASP A 100 10.40 4.91 -6.14
N CYS A 101 10.45 4.00 -7.12
CA CYS A 101 9.58 2.83 -7.16
C CYS A 101 9.79 1.90 -5.97
N ALA A 102 10.94 1.96 -5.30
CA ALA A 102 11.20 1.20 -4.08
C ALA A 102 10.39 1.67 -2.87
N THR A 103 9.64 2.78 -2.97
CA THR A 103 8.66 3.21 -1.95
C THR A 103 7.27 2.60 -2.16
N ILE A 104 7.02 2.02 -3.33
CA ILE A 104 5.74 1.43 -3.70
C ILE A 104 5.68 0.02 -3.09
N ARG A 105 4.62 -0.27 -2.34
CA ARG A 105 4.41 -1.57 -1.69
C ARG A 105 3.05 -2.15 -2.03
N ASN A 106 1.99 -1.53 -1.53
CA ASN A 106 0.63 -2.04 -1.68
C ASN A 106 -0.35 -0.88 -1.77
N ILE A 107 -1.19 -0.90 -2.80
CA ILE A 107 -2.21 0.12 -3.07
C ILE A 107 -3.27 0.25 -1.96
N PHE A 108 -3.47 -0.79 -1.14
CA PHE A 108 -4.41 -0.80 -0.02
C PHE A 108 -3.77 -0.44 1.33
N LEU A 109 -2.46 -0.20 1.35
CA LEU A 109 -1.74 0.31 2.53
C LEU A 109 -1.25 1.76 2.32
N GLN A 110 -1.41 2.29 1.11
CA GLN A 110 -0.87 3.58 0.70
C GLN A 110 -1.93 4.43 -0.03
N THR A 111 -1.70 5.74 -0.10
CA THR A 111 -2.65 6.73 -0.62
C THR A 111 -2.55 6.98 -2.12
N TRP A 112 -1.47 6.53 -2.78
CA TRP A 112 -1.31 6.65 -4.23
C TRP A 112 -2.25 5.71 -4.99
N ARG A 113 -2.52 6.02 -6.26
CA ARG A 113 -3.46 5.26 -7.10
C ARG A 113 -2.88 5.05 -8.50
N THR A 114 -3.24 3.94 -9.14
CA THR A 114 -2.93 3.68 -10.55
C THR A 114 -3.87 4.43 -11.48
N HIS A 115 -3.61 4.37 -12.78
CA HIS A 115 -4.56 4.88 -13.77
C HIS A 115 -5.90 4.15 -13.66
N LYS A 116 -6.99 4.91 -13.45
CA LYS A 116 -8.32 4.34 -13.22
C LYS A 116 -8.82 3.52 -14.42
N GLN A 117 -8.72 4.04 -15.65
CA GLN A 117 -9.21 3.41 -16.89
C GLN A 117 -8.55 3.98 -18.17
N GLY A 118 -8.80 3.33 -19.32
CA GLY A 118 -8.48 3.82 -20.67
C GLY A 118 -7.10 3.41 -21.19
N ALA A 119 -6.71 3.97 -22.35
CA ALA A 119 -5.45 3.67 -23.04
C ALA A 119 -4.19 4.00 -22.22
N ARG A 120 -4.34 4.76 -21.13
CA ARG A 120 -3.24 5.13 -20.22
C ARG A 120 -2.89 4.03 -19.22
N SER A 121 -3.84 3.19 -18.83
CA SER A 121 -3.54 2.08 -17.92
C SER A 121 -3.02 0.90 -18.73
N LYS A 122 -1.80 0.49 -18.41
CA LYS A 122 -1.13 -0.70 -18.96
C LYS A 122 -1.42 -1.96 -18.14
N LEU A 123 -2.21 -1.85 -17.08
CA LEU A 123 -2.58 -3.00 -16.26
C LEU A 123 -3.45 -3.98 -17.03
N PRO A 124 -3.20 -5.30 -16.90
CA PRO A 124 -4.13 -6.33 -17.32
C PRO A 124 -5.52 -6.09 -16.74
N LEU A 125 -6.56 -6.33 -17.57
CA LEU A 125 -7.95 -6.07 -17.20
C LEU A 125 -8.34 -6.76 -15.89
N SER A 126 -7.87 -7.98 -15.64
CA SER A 126 -8.15 -8.71 -14.41
C SER A 126 -7.62 -8.03 -13.15
N ILE A 127 -6.39 -7.51 -13.18
CA ILE A 127 -5.76 -6.82 -12.04
C ILE A 127 -6.47 -5.49 -11.81
N ARG A 128 -6.75 -4.77 -12.90
CA ARG A 128 -7.49 -3.50 -12.84
C ARG A 128 -8.88 -3.68 -12.23
N ASN A 129 -9.62 -4.69 -12.68
CA ASN A 129 -10.96 -5.00 -12.16
C ASN A 129 -10.89 -5.39 -10.68
N MET A 130 -9.90 -6.18 -10.28
CA MET A 130 -9.67 -6.55 -8.88
C MET A 130 -9.45 -5.32 -7.99
N ILE A 131 -8.53 -4.43 -8.36
CA ILE A 131 -8.24 -3.20 -7.62
C ILE A 131 -9.48 -2.29 -7.56
N ASN A 132 -10.10 -2.02 -8.71
CA ASN A 132 -11.28 -1.16 -8.78
C ASN A 132 -12.44 -1.71 -7.94
N THR A 133 -12.64 -3.04 -7.93
CA THR A 133 -13.66 -3.67 -7.09
C THR A 133 -13.34 -3.49 -5.61
N GLY A 134 -12.08 -3.69 -5.20
CA GLY A 134 -11.65 -3.46 -3.81
C GLY A 134 -11.88 -2.02 -3.35
N LEU A 135 -11.48 -1.05 -4.18
CA LEU A 135 -11.67 0.37 -3.90
C LEU A 135 -13.15 0.76 -3.85
N GLU A 136 -13.98 0.25 -4.78
CA GLU A 136 -15.42 0.49 -4.81
C GLU A 136 -16.11 -0.06 -3.55
N MET A 137 -15.67 -1.21 -3.05
CA MET A 137 -16.21 -1.84 -1.84
C MET A 137 -15.61 -1.28 -0.54
N GLY A 138 -14.75 -0.27 -0.61
CA GLY A 138 -14.16 0.37 0.57
C GLY A 138 -13.20 -0.54 1.34
N VAL A 139 -12.51 -1.46 0.66
CA VAL A 139 -11.47 -2.29 1.29
C VAL A 139 -10.36 -1.36 1.79
N THR A 140 -10.13 -1.37 3.10
CA THR A 140 -9.10 -0.58 3.80
C THR A 140 -8.43 -1.44 4.86
N PHE A 141 -7.21 -1.07 5.23
CA PHE A 141 -6.47 -1.75 6.27
C PHE A 141 -6.81 -1.18 7.66
N CYS A 142 -7.68 -1.90 8.38
CA CYS A 142 -8.11 -1.52 9.73
C CYS A 142 -7.92 -2.68 10.72
N PRO A 143 -6.69 -2.94 11.17
CA PRO A 143 -6.43 -4.02 12.11
C PRO A 143 -7.06 -3.71 13.47
N PRO A 144 -7.72 -4.70 14.12
CA PRO A 144 -8.31 -4.51 15.45
C PRO A 144 -7.22 -4.27 16.51
N ILE A 145 -6.09 -4.96 16.40
CA ILE A 145 -4.93 -4.83 17.28
C ILE A 145 -3.70 -4.49 16.42
N VAL A 146 -2.96 -3.45 16.82
CA VAL A 146 -1.71 -3.06 16.15
C VAL A 146 -0.54 -3.54 17.00
N THR A 147 0.08 -4.63 16.56
CA THR A 147 1.32 -5.15 17.17
C THR A 147 2.54 -4.34 16.73
N LYS A 148 3.65 -4.48 17.44
CA LYS A 148 4.93 -3.85 17.09
C LYS A 148 5.42 -4.29 15.70
N THR A 149 5.32 -5.60 15.41
CA THR A 149 5.71 -6.18 14.12
C THR A 149 4.83 -5.65 12.99
N LEU A 150 3.52 -5.56 13.21
CA LEU A 150 2.58 -5.03 12.23
C LEU A 150 2.88 -3.56 11.90
N ARG A 151 3.14 -2.76 12.94
CA ARG A 151 3.52 -1.36 12.80
C ARG A 151 4.84 -1.23 12.04
N ALA A 152 5.87 -1.96 12.45
CA ALA A 152 7.18 -1.93 11.81
C ALA A 152 7.13 -2.33 10.32
N GLY A 153 6.23 -3.24 9.95
CA GLY A 153 6.01 -3.69 8.57
C GLY A 153 5.15 -2.77 7.72
N GLN A 154 4.61 -1.66 8.25
CA GLN A 154 3.85 -0.71 7.44
C GLN A 154 4.76 0.10 6.52
N PRO A 155 4.32 0.39 5.28
CA PRO A 155 5.04 1.29 4.39
C PRO A 155 5.12 2.68 5.02
N LEU A 156 6.28 3.31 5.01
CA LEU A 156 6.44 4.65 5.57
C LEU A 156 5.81 5.72 4.69
N TRP A 157 6.15 5.67 3.41
CA TRP A 157 5.81 6.71 2.44
C TRP A 157 4.39 6.54 1.94
N PHE A 158 3.69 7.65 1.74
CA PHE A 158 2.31 7.67 1.26
C PHE A 158 1.37 6.81 2.12
N ASN A 159 1.62 6.71 3.43
CA ASN A 159 0.86 5.84 4.33
C ASN A 159 -0.57 6.37 4.55
N GLU A 160 -1.57 5.47 4.55
CA GLU A 160 -3.00 5.81 4.79
C GLU A 160 -3.28 6.31 6.23
N HIS A 161 -2.35 6.11 7.16
CA HIS A 161 -2.47 6.41 8.58
C HIS A 161 -1.73 7.68 9.03
N GLN A 162 -1.32 8.53 8.07
CA GLN A 162 -0.90 9.89 8.39
C GLN A 162 -2.09 10.68 8.95
N ASP A 163 -1.86 11.50 9.97
CA ASP A 163 -2.90 12.32 10.58
C ASP A 163 -3.37 13.41 9.59
N PRO A 164 -4.64 13.36 9.12
CA PRO A 164 -5.14 14.31 8.13
C PRO A 164 -5.22 15.75 8.67
N ASN A 165 -5.27 15.92 9.99
CA ASN A 165 -5.35 17.22 10.66
C ASN A 165 -3.97 17.81 10.97
N ASN A 166 -2.89 17.05 10.74
CA ASN A 166 -1.55 17.57 10.94
C ASN A 166 -1.19 18.54 9.81
N THR A 167 -1.23 19.83 10.14
CA THR A 167 -0.88 20.93 9.23
C THR A 167 0.59 20.94 8.84
N THR A 168 1.44 20.22 9.58
CA THR A 168 2.83 19.94 9.17
C THR A 168 2.87 18.77 8.21
N LYS A 169 2.22 18.92 7.04
CA LYS A 169 2.42 18.02 5.90
C LYS A 169 3.92 18.01 5.58
N THR A 170 4.67 17.08 6.14
CA THR A 170 6.00 16.75 5.64
C THR A 170 5.74 15.98 4.37
N PRO A 171 5.91 16.59 3.17
CA PRO A 171 5.66 15.87 1.95
C PRO A 171 6.51 14.59 1.93
N ASP A 172 5.94 13.51 1.42
CA ASP A 172 6.66 12.30 0.99
C ASP A 172 7.70 12.61 -0.11
N THR A 173 7.84 13.88 -0.49
CA THR A 173 8.68 14.44 -1.55
C THR A 173 9.62 15.53 -1.04
N GLY A 174 10.63 15.89 -1.85
CA GLY A 174 11.62 16.91 -1.55
C GLY A 174 12.97 16.32 -1.13
N ALA A 175 14.03 17.14 -1.20
CA ALA A 175 15.42 16.69 -1.14
C ALA A 175 15.75 15.75 0.04
N ARG A 176 15.28 16.07 1.26
CA ARG A 176 15.51 15.21 2.44
C ARG A 176 14.67 13.93 2.44
N ALA A 177 13.45 13.97 1.92
CA ALA A 177 12.64 12.75 1.77
C ALA A 177 13.25 11.83 0.71
N GLU A 178 13.68 12.39 -0.42
CA GLU A 178 14.40 11.67 -1.47
C GLU A 178 15.73 11.08 -0.96
N CYS A 179 16.47 11.83 -0.13
CA CYS A 179 17.69 11.32 0.52
C CYS A 179 17.36 10.13 1.44
N LEU A 180 16.33 10.24 2.28
CA LEU A 180 15.88 9.15 3.14
C LEU A 180 15.47 7.90 2.34
N GLN A 181 14.82 8.08 1.19
CA GLN A 181 14.41 6.99 0.30
C GLN A 181 15.59 6.34 -0.42
N ARG A 182 16.47 7.13 -1.06
CA ARG A 182 17.48 6.60 -1.98
C ARG A 182 18.81 6.28 -1.30
N ILE A 183 19.26 7.15 -0.40
CA ILE A 183 20.58 7.06 0.24
C ILE A 183 20.48 6.25 1.53
N HIS A 184 19.52 6.60 2.39
CA HIS A 184 19.32 5.91 3.67
C HIS A 184 18.45 4.65 3.56
N ARG A 185 17.74 4.46 2.43
CA ARG A 185 16.89 3.28 2.17
C ARG A 185 15.84 3.01 3.25
N VAL A 186 15.26 4.08 3.77
CA VAL A 186 14.20 4.02 4.77
C VAL A 186 12.86 3.86 4.06
N TYR A 187 12.23 2.69 4.13
CA TYR A 187 10.99 2.41 3.38
C TYR A 187 9.81 2.01 4.26
N MET A 188 10.09 1.37 5.40
CA MET A 188 9.10 0.91 6.37
C MET A 188 9.16 1.74 7.64
N MET A 189 8.09 1.72 8.44
CA MET A 189 8.12 2.36 9.77
C MET A 189 9.19 1.77 10.69
N GLY A 190 9.48 0.47 10.54
CA GLY A 190 10.58 -0.19 11.24
C GLY A 190 11.93 0.41 10.87
N ASP A 191 12.19 0.61 9.57
CA ASP A 191 13.42 1.24 9.08
C ASP A 191 13.58 2.66 9.64
N LEU A 192 12.49 3.43 9.70
CA LEU A 192 12.51 4.80 10.23
C LEU A 192 12.91 4.81 11.70
N THR A 193 12.35 3.89 12.48
CA THR A 193 12.66 3.72 13.90
C THR A 193 14.13 3.38 14.07
N ILE A 194 14.61 2.36 13.36
CA ILE A 194 16.00 1.92 13.41
C ILE A 194 16.91 3.09 13.01
N PHE A 195 16.57 3.84 11.97
CA PHE A 195 17.33 5.00 11.51
C PHE A 195 17.43 6.10 12.57
N ILE A 196 16.32 6.44 13.25
CA ILE A 196 16.30 7.45 14.32
C ILE A 196 17.10 6.98 15.53
N HIS A 197 16.96 5.71 15.93
CA HIS A 197 17.58 5.16 17.14
C HIS A 197 19.05 4.79 16.99
N ASN A 198 19.46 4.32 15.81
CA ASN A 198 20.86 3.97 15.53
C ASN A 198 21.69 5.18 15.09
N HIS A 199 21.07 6.34 14.87
CA HIS A 199 21.85 7.56 14.66
C HIS A 199 22.65 7.86 15.96
N PRO A 200 23.96 8.15 15.88
CA PRO A 200 24.90 8.06 17.00
C PRO A 200 24.58 8.90 18.24
N TYR A 201 23.62 9.81 18.18
CA TYR A 201 23.12 10.57 19.33
C TYR A 201 22.58 9.71 20.48
N HIS A 202 22.31 8.41 20.29
CA HIS A 202 21.69 7.57 21.32
C HIS A 202 22.57 6.48 21.95
N GLN A 203 23.79 6.24 21.45
CA GLN A 203 24.67 5.20 22.03
C GLN A 203 25.88 5.76 22.78
N HIS A 204 26.01 7.08 22.83
CA HIS A 204 27.11 7.74 23.50
C HIS A 204 26.77 7.98 24.98
N GLU A 205 27.57 7.38 25.88
CA GLU A 205 27.72 7.89 27.24
C GLU A 205 27.95 9.42 27.19
N PRO A 206 27.52 10.17 28.22
CA PRO A 206 27.51 11.64 28.22
C PRO A 206 28.86 12.32 27.87
N LYS A 207 29.98 11.59 27.85
CA LYS A 207 31.30 12.09 27.44
C LYS A 207 31.47 12.30 25.93
N THR A 208 30.72 11.59 25.09
CA THR A 208 30.77 11.74 23.62
C THR A 208 29.72 12.70 23.07
N LEU A 209 28.79 13.16 23.92
CA LEU A 209 27.94 14.32 23.63
C LEU A 209 28.78 15.58 23.37
N ALA A 210 29.95 15.67 24.01
CA ALA A 210 30.93 16.73 23.77
C ALA A 210 31.36 16.75 22.30
N GLN A 211 31.73 15.63 21.67
CA GLN A 211 32.18 15.62 20.27
C GLN A 211 31.12 16.04 19.24
N HIS A 212 29.84 16.03 19.61
CA HIS A 212 28.73 16.49 18.78
C HIS A 212 28.23 17.91 19.13
N GLN A 213 28.61 18.44 20.29
CA GLN A 213 28.16 19.76 20.79
C GLN A 213 29.30 20.76 21.03
N THR A 214 30.56 20.33 21.03
CA THR A 214 31.69 21.23 21.19
C THR A 214 32.11 21.75 19.83
N GLU A 215 31.88 23.05 19.66
CA GLU A 215 32.59 23.94 18.74
C GLU A 215 32.11 23.97 17.28
N GLY A 216 30.85 24.37 17.03
CA GLY A 216 30.50 25.07 15.78
C GLY A 216 30.88 24.39 14.46
N SER A 217 31.20 23.10 14.47
CA SER A 217 31.60 22.33 13.31
C SER A 217 30.33 21.89 12.60
N GLU A 218 30.18 22.30 11.35
CA GLU A 218 29.06 21.93 10.50
C GLU A 218 29.09 20.43 10.11
N THR A 219 30.13 19.69 10.49
CA THR A 219 30.37 18.31 10.05
C THR A 219 30.65 17.36 11.22
N CYS A 220 29.76 16.39 11.41
CA CYS A 220 29.96 15.28 12.33
C CYS A 220 30.87 14.19 11.73
N GLU A 221 31.89 13.75 12.48
CA GLU A 221 32.90 12.76 12.07
C GLU A 221 32.61 11.33 12.58
N CYS A 222 31.38 11.05 13.03
CA CYS A 222 31.05 9.68 13.43
C CYS A 222 30.99 8.75 12.21
N THR A 223 31.30 7.47 12.41
CA THR A 223 31.35 6.44 11.36
C THR A 223 30.07 6.36 10.52
N LEU A 224 28.90 6.58 11.15
CA LEU A 224 27.61 6.56 10.45
C LEU A 224 27.40 7.80 9.57
N CYS A 225 27.76 9.00 10.04
CA CYS A 225 27.69 10.21 9.22
C CYS A 225 28.66 10.13 8.06
N GLU A 226 29.91 9.70 8.29
CA GLU A 226 30.89 9.46 7.23
C GLU A 226 30.38 8.46 6.19
N LEU A 227 29.79 7.34 6.63
CA LEU A 227 29.20 6.34 5.75
C LEU A 227 28.05 6.93 4.91
N TYR A 228 27.18 7.74 5.51
CA TYR A 228 26.08 8.36 4.77
C TYR A 228 26.56 9.44 3.81
N THR A 229 27.56 10.25 4.20
CA THR A 229 28.19 11.24 3.32
C THR A 229 28.92 10.58 2.16
N ALA A 230 29.64 9.48 2.39
CA ALA A 230 30.26 8.67 1.34
C ALA A 230 29.23 8.06 0.36
N ARG A 231 27.99 7.82 0.82
CA ARG A 231 26.86 7.40 -0.02
C ARG A 231 26.16 8.56 -0.73
N GLY A 232 26.57 9.82 -0.48
CA GLY A 232 26.04 11.02 -1.14
C GLY A 232 25.02 11.80 -0.31
N CYS A 233 24.89 11.57 1.00
CA CYS A 233 24.08 12.42 1.87
C CYS A 233 24.82 13.73 2.20
N ALA A 234 24.23 14.87 1.86
CA ALA A 234 24.82 16.18 2.15
C ALA A 234 24.68 16.60 3.64
N ASP A 235 23.63 16.12 4.32
CA ASP A 235 23.28 16.55 5.67
C ASP A 235 22.57 15.40 6.42
N PRO A 236 23.33 14.45 7.02
CA PRO A 236 22.78 13.33 7.76
C PRO A 236 21.90 13.77 8.94
N GLU A 237 22.30 14.83 9.64
CA GLU A 237 21.58 15.33 10.81
C GLU A 237 20.24 15.96 10.42
N GLY A 238 20.17 16.71 9.33
CA GLY A 238 18.91 17.19 8.77
C GLY A 238 18.01 16.05 8.29
N CYS A 239 18.58 14.96 7.75
CA CYS A 239 17.81 13.76 7.41
C CYS A 239 17.22 13.10 8.66
N ARG A 240 17.96 13.04 9.77
CA ARG A 240 17.46 12.56 11.07
C ARG A 240 16.34 13.43 11.63
N HIS A 241 16.52 14.75 11.65
CA HIS A 241 15.45 15.68 12.06
C HIS A 241 14.19 15.52 11.19
N ARG A 242 14.36 15.34 9.88
CA ARG A 242 13.25 15.06 8.97
C ARG A 242 12.57 13.74 9.31
N ALA A 243 13.33 12.68 9.56
CA ALA A 243 12.82 11.38 9.97
C ALA A 243 11.99 11.45 11.26
N ALA A 244 12.51 12.13 12.30
CA ALA A 244 11.80 12.35 13.55
C ALA A 244 10.49 13.14 13.34
N LYS A 245 10.50 14.14 12.45
CA LYS A 245 9.30 14.89 12.09
C LYS A 245 8.26 14.02 11.40
N ILE A 246 8.68 13.16 10.46
CA ILE A 246 7.78 12.21 9.78
C ILE A 246 7.12 11.27 10.79
N MET A 247 7.88 10.73 11.76
CA MET A 247 7.32 9.86 12.81
C MET A 247 6.17 10.54 13.58
N ASN A 248 6.31 11.84 13.84
CA ASN A 248 5.29 12.64 14.54
C ASN A 248 4.08 13.03 13.68
N THR A 249 4.06 12.70 12.38
CA THR A 249 2.87 12.90 11.52
C THR A 249 1.89 11.74 11.54
N LEU A 250 2.26 10.61 12.13
CA LEU A 250 1.42 9.42 12.20
C LEU A 250 0.34 9.58 13.28
N LEU A 251 -0.84 9.01 13.04
CA LEU A 251 -1.90 8.93 14.05
C LEU A 251 -1.39 8.25 15.33
N PRO A 252 -1.90 8.60 16.54
CA PRO A 252 -1.40 8.06 17.81
C PRO A 252 -1.36 6.52 17.90
N LYS A 253 -2.31 5.83 17.26
CA LYS A 253 -2.35 4.35 17.17
C LYS A 253 -1.09 3.76 16.50
N TRP A 254 -0.52 4.51 15.56
CA TRP A 254 0.63 4.16 14.74
C TRP A 254 1.93 4.83 15.22
N ASN A 255 1.82 5.92 15.98
CA ASN A 255 2.94 6.62 16.61
C ASN A 255 3.15 6.18 18.07
N GLN A 256 3.54 4.92 18.29
CA GLN A 256 4.02 4.50 19.61
C GLN A 256 5.49 4.05 19.54
N PRO A 257 6.28 4.28 20.60
CA PRO A 257 7.70 3.95 20.61
C PRO A 257 7.92 2.48 20.26
N LEU A 258 8.78 2.23 19.28
CA LEU A 258 9.21 0.88 18.90
C LEU A 258 10.45 0.43 19.70
N ARG A 259 10.61 0.95 20.93
CA ARG A 259 11.82 0.89 21.78
C ARG A 259 12.36 -0.53 22.04
N ASP A 260 11.55 -1.57 21.86
CA ASP A 260 11.91 -2.95 22.19
C ASP A 260 12.16 -3.84 20.94
N LEU A 261 12.26 -3.27 19.73
CA LEU A 261 12.63 -4.02 18.52
C LEU A 261 14.15 -4.09 18.28
N ILE A 262 14.94 -3.42 19.12
CA ILE A 262 16.39 -3.63 19.15
C ILE A 262 16.60 -4.96 19.88
N PRO A 263 17.16 -6.02 19.26
CA PRO A 263 17.55 -7.20 20.00
C PRO A 263 18.47 -6.77 21.14
N THR A 264 18.11 -7.09 22.38
CA THR A 264 18.93 -6.82 23.56
C THR A 264 20.22 -7.66 23.61
N ASP A 265 20.49 -8.40 22.52
CA ASP A 265 21.52 -9.44 22.45
C ASP A 265 22.72 -8.92 21.67
N CYS A 266 23.27 -7.80 22.13
CA CYS A 266 24.66 -7.40 21.90
C CYS A 266 25.23 -6.93 23.25
N LYS A 267 25.08 -7.77 24.28
CA LYS A 267 26.05 -7.80 25.37
C LYS A 267 27.12 -8.78 24.96
N SER A 268 28.22 -8.23 24.45
CA SER A 268 29.50 -8.92 24.31
C SER A 268 29.86 -9.57 25.65
N ASN A 269 30.04 -10.89 25.63
CA ASN A 269 31.02 -11.55 26.50
C ASN A 269 32.40 -11.41 25.88
#